data_AF-A0A670Y9J1-F1
#
_entry.id   AF-A0A670Y9J1-F1
#
_cell.length_a   1.000
_cell.length_b   1.000
_cell.length_c   1.000
_cell.angle_alpha   90.00
_cell.angle_beta   90.00
_cell.angle_gamma   90.00
#
_symmetry.space_group_name_H-M   'P 1'
#
loop_
_entity.id
_entity.type
_entity.pdbx_description
1 polymer ?
#
loop_
_entity_poly.entity_id
_entity_poly.type
_entity_poly.pdbx_seq_one_letter_code
_entity_poly.pdbx_strand_id
1 'polypeptide(L)'
;MLRDDADYLSKEAMARRMRNSRAWRYVLSGVRRESDTRTFPTASGTHGWSSDTDGQHSDSDSESEFPSQLPSIPTAIPVTGESYCNCENQNETPYCSNFHMAHRMKDCQCGEEDDYFDWVWDELNKSANTLLTCDNRKVNFHMDYSCGTAAIRGNKELAEGQHFWEIKMTSPVYGTDMMVGIGTSDVNLDKFRHTFCSLLGKDEDSWGLSYTGLLQHKGERSNFSTRFGQGSIIGVHLDTWHGTLTFFKNRKCIGVAATKLQNKRVYPMVCSTAAKSSMKIIRSCATPTSLQYLCCYRLRQLLPDYVDTLEVLPLPPGLKQILHNRLGWVLSMNCGSLQSSSSSSSSSSSSSTSSGSDSDNSCGSDAEARHRKRCRWRT
;
A
#
# COMPACT_ATOMS: atom_id res chain seq x y z
N MET A 1 -57.18 34.51 -41.69
CA MET A 1 -57.50 33.55 -42.78
C MET A 1 -56.83 32.23 -42.41
N LEU A 2 -57.59 31.33 -41.80
CA LEU A 2 -58.11 30.07 -42.37
C LEU A 2 -57.18 28.91 -41.91
N ARG A 3 -57.62 28.13 -40.90
CA ARG A 3 -58.28 26.80 -41.00
C ARG A 3 -57.25 25.68 -41.17
N ASP A 4 -57.36 24.47 -40.65
CA ASP A 4 -58.34 23.78 -39.80
C ASP A 4 -57.64 22.50 -39.29
N ASP A 5 -58.20 21.94 -38.24
CA ASP A 5 -57.86 20.69 -37.54
C ASP A 5 -57.94 19.38 -38.37
N ALA A 6 -57.42 18.33 -37.72
CA ALA A 6 -57.94 16.94 -37.70
C ALA A 6 -57.55 16.03 -38.90
N ASP A 7 -57.31 14.73 -38.77
CA ASP A 7 -57.28 13.78 -37.66
C ASP A 7 -56.82 12.40 -38.19
N TYR A 8 -56.46 11.51 -37.26
CA TYR A 8 -56.68 10.05 -37.31
C TYR A 8 -55.70 9.06 -38.01
N LEU A 9 -54.89 8.46 -37.14
CA LEU A 9 -54.84 7.02 -36.76
C LEU A 9 -54.33 5.93 -37.72
N SER A 10 -53.43 5.10 -37.12
CA SER A 10 -53.39 3.62 -37.08
C SER A 10 -51.98 3.09 -37.42
N LYS A 11 -51.27 2.21 -36.71
CA LYS A 11 -51.38 1.34 -35.51
C LYS A 11 -49.90 0.98 -35.20
N GLU A 12 -49.42 0.80 -33.98
CA GLU A 12 -49.49 -0.46 -33.24
C GLU A 12 -49.07 -0.29 -31.78
N ALA A 13 -49.74 -1.06 -30.93
CA ALA A 13 -49.59 -1.13 -29.49
C ALA A 13 -48.45 -2.07 -29.07
N MET A 14 -47.80 -1.79 -27.94
CA MET A 14 -47.84 -2.67 -26.76
C MET A 14 -46.99 -2.13 -25.60
N ALA A 15 -47.68 -1.67 -24.55
CA ALA A 15 -47.11 -1.66 -23.21
C ALA A 15 -47.17 -3.08 -22.62
N ARG A 16 -46.02 -3.65 -22.22
CA ARG A 16 -45.98 -4.82 -21.31
C ARG A 16 -44.75 -4.77 -20.39
N ARG A 17 -45.04 -4.50 -19.10
CA ARG A 17 -44.50 -5.15 -17.89
C ARG A 17 -43.06 -5.68 -17.95
N MET A 18 -42.14 -5.06 -17.20
CA MET A 18 -41.06 -5.85 -16.60
C MET A 18 -41.60 -6.63 -15.41
N ARG A 19 -41.52 -7.95 -15.53
CA ARG A 19 -41.88 -8.94 -14.51
C ARG A 19 -40.94 -8.80 -13.32
N ASN A 20 -41.51 -8.37 -12.20
CA ASN A 20 -40.96 -8.63 -10.88
C ASN A 20 -41.48 -10.01 -10.44
N SER A 21 -40.59 -10.97 -10.18
CA SER A 21 -40.98 -12.28 -9.64
C SER A 21 -39.97 -12.81 -8.63
N ARG A 22 -40.40 -12.66 -7.36
CA ARG A 22 -40.36 -13.62 -6.24
C ARG A 22 -38.97 -14.09 -5.76
N ALA A 23 -38.54 -13.68 -4.56
CA ALA A 23 -39.01 -14.07 -3.23
C ALA A 23 -38.55 -15.48 -2.81
N TRP A 24 -37.61 -15.51 -1.87
CA TRP A 24 -37.47 -16.60 -0.90
C TRP A 24 -37.79 -16.01 0.47
N ARG A 25 -38.91 -16.45 1.05
CA ARG A 25 -39.18 -16.36 2.49
C ARG A 25 -38.55 -17.59 3.12
N TYR A 26 -37.83 -17.41 4.23
CA TYR A 26 -37.82 -18.42 5.28
C TYR A 26 -38.49 -17.84 6.51
N VAL A 27 -39.51 -18.57 6.95
CA VAL A 27 -40.23 -18.44 8.21
C VAL A 27 -39.44 -19.22 9.26
N LEU A 28 -39.24 -18.63 10.44
CA LEU A 28 -39.29 -19.36 11.71
C LEU A 28 -39.45 -18.34 12.85
N SER A 29 -40.70 -18.25 13.32
CA SER A 29 -41.05 -17.78 14.65
C SER A 29 -41.08 -18.99 15.60
N GLY A 30 -40.55 -18.86 16.82
CA GLY A 30 -40.99 -19.73 17.92
C GLY A 30 -40.00 -20.00 19.06
N VAL A 31 -40.07 -19.15 20.09
CA VAL A 31 -40.07 -19.49 21.54
C VAL A 31 -38.86 -20.25 22.14
N ARG A 32 -38.11 -19.57 23.02
CA ARG A 32 -38.13 -19.83 24.47
C ARG A 32 -37.56 -18.65 25.27
N ARG A 33 -38.39 -18.10 26.15
CA ARG A 33 -37.98 -17.29 27.31
C ARG A 33 -37.47 -18.26 28.37
N GLU A 34 -36.40 -17.90 29.06
CA GLU A 34 -36.31 -18.13 30.50
C GLU A 34 -35.55 -16.98 31.14
N SER A 35 -36.24 -16.39 32.10
CA SER A 35 -35.86 -15.31 32.99
C SER A 35 -35.09 -15.90 34.16
N ASP A 36 -34.06 -15.19 34.65
CA ASP A 36 -33.87 -15.11 36.09
C ASP A 36 -33.24 -13.78 36.52
N THR A 37 -34.02 -13.11 37.35
CA THR A 37 -33.74 -11.96 38.19
C THR A 37 -32.78 -12.32 39.31
N ARG A 38 -31.81 -11.44 39.63
CA ARG A 38 -31.49 -11.14 41.02
C ARG A 38 -30.81 -9.77 41.19
N THR A 39 -31.47 -8.98 42.02
CA THR A 39 -31.17 -7.63 42.52
C THR A 39 -30.11 -7.63 43.63
N PHE A 40 -29.26 -6.58 43.63
CA PHE A 40 -28.73 -5.74 44.73
C PHE A 40 -28.40 -6.35 46.12
N PRO A 41 -27.30 -5.89 46.79
CA PRO A 41 -27.36 -4.61 47.50
C PRO A 41 -26.09 -3.73 47.46
N THR A 42 -26.35 -2.44 47.62
CA THR A 42 -25.44 -1.38 48.05
C THR A 42 -25.06 -1.57 49.52
N ALA A 43 -23.81 -1.25 49.90
CA ALA A 43 -23.49 -0.80 51.24
C ALA A 43 -22.27 0.13 51.25
N SER A 44 -22.44 1.20 52.00
CA SER A 44 -21.56 2.31 52.34
C SER A 44 -20.32 1.93 53.15
N GLY A 45 -19.27 2.76 53.06
CA GLY A 45 -18.15 2.79 54.02
C GLY A 45 -17.33 4.08 53.88
N THR A 46 -17.46 4.95 54.88
CA THR A 46 -16.82 6.25 55.10
C THR A 46 -15.43 6.14 55.76
N HIS A 47 -14.73 7.28 55.80
CA HIS A 47 -13.51 7.66 56.56
C HIS A 47 -12.15 7.42 55.86
N GLY A 48 -11.20 8.35 55.86
CA GLY A 48 -11.12 9.66 56.51
C GLY A 48 -9.95 10.48 55.97
N TRP A 49 -10.05 11.80 56.15
CA TRP A 49 -8.99 12.78 55.92
C TRP A 49 -7.89 12.68 56.99
N SER A 50 -6.65 12.97 56.59
CA SER A 50 -5.68 13.66 57.44
C SER A 50 -4.63 14.33 56.57
N SER A 51 -4.70 15.66 56.49
CA SER A 51 -3.59 16.54 56.16
C SER A 51 -2.65 16.64 57.37
N ASP A 52 -1.35 16.78 57.14
CA ASP A 52 -0.46 17.77 57.77
C ASP A 52 1.00 17.46 57.36
N THR A 53 2.00 18.35 57.33
CA THR A 53 2.21 19.80 57.14
C THR A 53 3.74 19.98 57.35
N ASP A 54 4.37 20.95 56.66
CA ASP A 54 5.74 21.50 56.84
C ASP A 54 6.96 20.62 56.45
N GLY A 55 8.05 21.11 55.84
CA GLY A 55 8.48 22.45 55.46
C GLY A 55 9.99 22.45 55.15
N GLN A 56 10.46 23.51 54.48
CA GLN A 56 11.85 24.04 54.39
C GLN A 56 12.78 23.65 53.21
N HIS A 57 12.95 24.65 52.32
CA HIS A 57 14.17 25.24 51.73
C HIS A 57 15.48 24.42 51.63
N SER A 58 16.05 24.26 50.42
CA SER A 58 17.18 25.08 49.88
C SER A 58 17.82 24.44 48.64
N ASP A 59 18.02 25.28 47.62
CA ASP A 59 19.14 25.44 46.68
C ASP A 59 19.71 24.29 45.80
N SER A 60 19.79 24.66 44.52
CA SER A 60 20.92 24.50 43.60
C SER A 60 21.01 23.32 42.63
N ASP A 61 21.25 23.78 41.39
CA ASP A 61 22.00 23.24 40.27
C ASP A 61 21.33 22.26 39.30
N SER A 62 21.14 22.81 38.10
CA SER A 62 20.58 22.21 36.91
C SER A 62 21.64 21.39 36.20
N GLU A 63 21.45 20.07 36.12
CA GLU A 63 22.09 19.23 35.11
C GLU A 63 20.97 18.36 34.52
N SER A 64 20.39 18.80 33.40
CA SER A 64 19.51 17.94 32.61
C SER A 64 20.40 17.00 31.82
N GLU A 65 20.62 15.79 32.32
CA GLU A 65 21.22 14.71 31.52
C GLU A 65 20.29 14.42 30.33
N PHE A 66 20.57 15.05 29.20
CA PHE A 66 20.01 14.68 27.92
C PHE A 66 20.46 13.25 27.59
N PRO A 67 19.57 12.30 27.30
CA PRO A 67 19.97 11.07 26.66
C PRO A 67 20.55 11.42 25.29
N SER A 68 21.87 11.32 25.17
CA SER A 68 22.62 11.52 23.95
C SER A 68 22.38 10.36 23.00
N GLN A 69 21.23 10.35 22.31
CA GLN A 69 20.98 9.53 21.13
C GLN A 69 19.75 10.04 20.38
N LEU A 70 19.88 11.25 19.83
CA LEU A 70 19.04 11.64 18.69
C LEU A 70 19.43 10.73 17.51
N PRO A 71 18.50 9.98 16.90
CA PRO A 71 18.80 9.29 15.66
C PRO A 71 19.19 10.35 14.62
N SER A 72 20.31 10.12 13.93
CA SER A 72 20.84 10.99 12.88
C SER A 72 19.73 11.37 11.91
N ILE A 73 19.45 12.67 11.81
CA ILE A 73 18.51 13.21 10.83
C ILE A 73 19.05 12.80 9.44
N PRO A 74 18.27 12.08 8.62
CA PRO A 74 18.69 11.75 7.26
C PRO A 74 19.06 13.04 6.54
N THR A 75 20.26 13.06 5.96
CA THR A 75 20.79 14.18 5.19
C THR A 75 19.73 14.68 4.21
N ALA A 76 19.56 16.00 4.10
CA ALA A 76 18.62 16.67 3.19
C ALA A 76 18.97 16.48 1.69
N ILE A 77 19.79 15.49 1.37
CA ILE A 77 20.19 15.14 0.01
C ILE A 77 19.08 14.25 -0.56
N PRO A 78 18.41 14.66 -1.64
CA PRO A 78 17.40 13.85 -2.30
C PRO A 78 17.93 12.48 -2.72
N VAL A 79 17.09 11.45 -2.63
CA VAL A 79 17.44 10.11 -3.11
C VAL A 79 17.49 10.10 -4.64
N THR A 80 18.67 9.91 -5.22
CA THR A 80 18.92 9.85 -6.68
C THR A 80 19.10 8.40 -7.15
N GLY A 81 18.71 8.10 -8.40
CA GLY A 81 18.99 6.80 -9.05
C GLY A 81 17.98 5.68 -8.77
N GLU A 82 16.93 5.94 -8.00
CA GLU A 82 15.86 4.98 -7.66
C GLU A 82 14.57 5.21 -8.48
N SER A 83 14.64 6.08 -9.48
CA SER A 83 13.50 6.48 -10.31
C SER A 83 13.02 5.35 -11.22
N TYR A 84 11.76 5.39 -11.62
CA TYR A 84 11.21 4.48 -12.63
C TYR A 84 11.73 4.80 -14.05
N CYS A 85 11.89 6.10 -14.36
CA CYS A 85 12.36 6.64 -15.64
C CYS A 85 13.71 7.37 -15.45
N ASN A 86 14.60 7.32 -16.45
CA ASN A 86 15.83 8.13 -16.50
C ASN A 86 15.64 9.49 -17.20
N CYS A 87 14.42 10.04 -17.19
CA CYS A 87 14.10 11.29 -17.91
C CYS A 87 14.87 12.51 -17.38
N GLU A 88 15.33 12.48 -16.13
CA GLU A 88 16.17 13.56 -15.57
C GLU A 88 17.54 13.64 -16.26
N ASN A 89 18.10 12.52 -16.73
CA ASN A 89 19.44 12.45 -17.31
C ASN A 89 19.48 12.76 -18.82
N GLN A 90 18.34 12.78 -19.52
CA GLN A 90 18.31 13.05 -20.97
C GLN A 90 18.46 14.53 -21.33
N ASN A 91 18.44 15.42 -20.33
CA ASN A 91 18.68 16.85 -20.52
C ASN A 91 20.16 17.26 -20.41
N GLU A 92 21.07 16.34 -20.09
CA GLU A 92 22.53 16.57 -20.08
C GLU A 92 23.20 16.02 -21.34
N THR A 93 22.72 16.40 -22.53
CA THR A 93 23.50 16.21 -23.76
C THR A 93 24.48 17.37 -23.94
N PRO A 94 25.79 17.13 -24.15
CA PRO A 94 26.74 18.20 -24.42
C PRO A 94 26.61 18.63 -25.88
N TYR A 95 26.60 19.96 -26.10
CA TYR A 95 26.45 20.67 -27.38
C TYR A 95 25.03 20.89 -27.89
N CYS A 96 24.45 22.05 -27.53
CA CYS A 96 24.05 23.06 -28.52
C CYS A 96 23.95 24.44 -27.85
N SER A 97 24.82 25.35 -28.29
CA SER A 97 24.82 26.77 -27.96
C SER A 97 23.64 27.49 -28.62
N ASN A 98 22.67 28.00 -27.83
CA ASN A 98 22.17 29.39 -27.93
C ASN A 98 20.95 29.65 -27.01
N PHE A 99 21.19 30.53 -26.04
CA PHE A 99 20.31 31.54 -25.39
C PHE A 99 18.84 31.23 -25.00
N HIS A 100 18.64 31.29 -23.67
CA HIS A 100 17.45 31.76 -22.94
C HIS A 100 16.07 31.17 -23.29
N MET A 101 15.77 30.03 -22.67
CA MET A 101 14.51 29.84 -21.94
C MET A 101 14.80 28.90 -20.77
N ALA A 102 14.58 29.38 -19.55
CA ALA A 102 14.47 28.54 -18.37
C ALA A 102 13.28 27.59 -18.60
N HIS A 103 13.52 26.46 -19.24
CA HIS A 103 12.52 25.43 -19.42
C HIS A 103 12.12 24.95 -18.04
N ARG A 104 10.90 25.33 -17.60
CA ARG A 104 10.09 24.58 -16.65
C ARG A 104 10.38 23.09 -16.89
N MET A 105 11.01 22.41 -15.94
CA MET A 105 11.11 20.96 -15.98
C MET A 105 9.68 20.43 -16.18
N LYS A 106 9.42 19.86 -17.35
CA LYS A 106 8.15 19.20 -17.62
C LYS A 106 8.18 17.92 -16.77
N ASP A 107 7.23 17.77 -15.86
CA ASP A 107 7.10 16.57 -15.02
C ASP A 107 7.22 15.29 -15.91
N CYS A 108 8.14 14.35 -15.61
CA CYS A 108 8.26 13.06 -16.33
C CYS A 108 6.88 12.38 -16.29
N GLN A 109 6.29 12.04 -17.43
CA GLN A 109 4.99 11.34 -17.52
C GLN A 109 5.14 9.82 -17.65
N CYS A 110 6.36 9.27 -17.62
CA CYS A 110 6.55 7.82 -17.72
C CYS A 110 5.80 7.06 -16.62
N GLY A 111 5.17 5.96 -17.00
CA GLY A 111 4.36 5.11 -16.12
C GLY A 111 2.93 5.64 -15.88
N GLU A 112 2.57 6.82 -16.41
CA GLU A 112 1.25 7.45 -16.27
C GLU A 112 0.36 7.14 -17.47
N GLU A 113 0.12 5.85 -17.70
CA GLU A 113 -0.61 5.34 -18.87
C GLU A 113 -2.13 5.32 -18.67
N ASP A 114 -2.60 5.41 -17.42
CA ASP A 114 -4.00 5.22 -17.07
C ASP A 114 -4.79 6.54 -17.07
N ASP A 115 -5.95 6.49 -17.73
CA ASP A 115 -6.92 7.59 -17.77
C ASP A 115 -8.10 7.39 -16.80
N TYR A 116 -8.31 6.17 -16.31
CA TYR A 116 -9.40 5.81 -15.40
C TYR A 116 -8.88 5.51 -13.99
N PHE A 117 -9.60 6.00 -12.98
CA PHE A 117 -9.24 5.86 -11.56
C PHE A 117 -10.49 5.47 -10.77
N ASP A 118 -10.42 4.35 -10.04
CA ASP A 118 -11.52 3.90 -9.16
C ASP A 118 -11.73 4.83 -7.95
N TRP A 119 -10.68 5.55 -7.55
CA TRP A 119 -10.70 6.55 -6.49
C TRP A 119 -9.57 7.58 -6.69
N VAL A 120 -9.72 8.75 -6.08
CA VAL A 120 -8.73 9.85 -6.05
C VAL A 120 -8.57 10.39 -4.63
N TRP A 121 -7.67 11.34 -4.39
CA TRP A 121 -7.52 11.93 -3.05
C TRP A 121 -8.78 12.68 -2.60
N ASP A 122 -9.06 12.63 -1.31
CA ASP A 122 -10.22 13.26 -0.70
C ASP A 122 -9.89 14.69 -0.24
N GLU A 123 -10.54 15.69 -0.85
CA GLU A 123 -10.38 17.09 -0.48
C GLU A 123 -10.87 17.38 0.95
N LEU A 124 -11.84 16.59 1.45
CA LEU A 124 -12.43 16.78 2.78
C LEU A 124 -11.65 16.07 3.89
N ASN A 125 -10.84 15.06 3.54
CA ASN A 125 -10.11 14.22 4.49
C ASN A 125 -8.61 14.30 4.24
N LYS A 126 -8.05 15.47 4.58
CA LYS A 126 -6.65 15.82 4.42
C LYS A 126 -6.19 16.79 5.50
N SER A 127 -4.89 16.84 5.76
CA SER A 127 -4.30 17.82 6.67
C SER A 127 -4.39 19.25 6.13
N ALA A 128 -4.33 20.26 7.00
CA ALA A 128 -4.37 21.66 6.60
C ALA A 128 -3.29 22.05 5.57
N ASN A 129 -2.07 21.53 5.73
CA ASN A 129 -0.92 21.85 4.87
C ASN A 129 -0.84 20.98 3.60
N THR A 130 -1.99 20.72 2.98
CA THR A 130 -2.11 19.92 1.75
C THR A 130 -2.90 20.66 0.68
N LEU A 131 -2.45 20.56 -0.57
CA LEU A 131 -3.11 21.14 -1.74
C LEU A 131 -3.25 20.08 -2.84
N LEU A 132 -4.47 19.84 -3.31
CA LEU A 132 -4.75 18.93 -4.42
C LEU A 132 -4.68 19.63 -5.77
N THR A 133 -4.17 18.89 -6.76
CA THR A 133 -4.02 19.31 -8.17
C THR A 133 -4.22 18.10 -9.10
N CYS A 134 -4.28 18.33 -10.41
CA CYS A 134 -4.46 17.28 -11.42
C CYS A 134 -5.72 16.43 -11.18
N ASP A 135 -6.88 17.08 -11.05
CA ASP A 135 -8.17 16.43 -10.80
C ASP A 135 -8.12 15.56 -9.53
N ASN A 136 -7.56 16.12 -8.45
CA ASN A 136 -7.37 15.46 -7.15
C ASN A 136 -6.48 14.20 -7.19
N ARG A 137 -5.67 14.01 -8.24
CA ARG A 137 -4.71 12.90 -8.31
C ARG A 137 -3.35 13.23 -7.71
N LYS A 138 -2.94 14.50 -7.70
CA LYS A 138 -1.64 14.95 -7.17
C LYS A 138 -1.85 15.73 -5.88
N VAL A 139 -1.30 15.23 -4.78
CA VAL A 139 -1.23 15.94 -3.51
C VAL A 139 0.11 16.65 -3.40
N ASN A 140 0.07 17.90 -2.96
CA ASN A 140 1.24 18.71 -2.68
C ASN A 140 1.23 19.07 -1.19
N PHE A 141 2.31 18.77 -0.48
CA PHE A 141 2.46 18.99 0.95
C PHE A 141 3.37 20.19 1.21
N HIS A 142 3.00 21.01 2.19
CA HIS A 142 3.88 22.07 2.74
C HIS A 142 4.45 23.02 1.65
N MET A 143 3.57 23.68 0.88
CA MET A 143 3.94 24.54 -0.27
C MET A 143 4.82 25.74 0.09
N ASP A 144 4.70 26.27 1.30
CA ASP A 144 5.54 27.38 1.78
C ASP A 144 6.73 26.84 2.58
N TYR A 145 6.44 26.29 3.76
CA TYR A 145 7.40 25.68 4.66
C TYR A 145 6.78 24.46 5.36
N SER A 146 7.65 23.58 5.88
CA SER A 146 7.21 22.42 6.66
C SER A 146 7.22 22.74 8.15
N CYS A 147 6.10 22.46 8.81
CA CYS A 147 5.91 22.69 10.24
C CYS A 147 5.64 21.40 11.03
N GLY A 148 5.54 20.25 10.35
CA GLY A 148 5.21 18.97 10.97
C GLY A 148 4.98 17.89 9.93
N THR A 149 4.03 17.01 10.20
CA THR A 149 3.62 15.94 9.29
C THR A 149 2.23 16.21 8.77
N ALA A 150 2.07 16.19 7.46
CA ALA A 150 0.78 16.28 6.79
C ALA A 150 0.45 14.95 6.10
N ALA A 151 -0.82 14.59 6.08
CA ALA A 151 -1.33 13.36 5.51
C ALA A 151 -2.64 13.59 4.75
N ILE A 152 -2.98 12.64 3.88
CA ILE A 152 -4.23 12.65 3.13
C ILE A 152 -4.72 11.22 2.92
N ARG A 153 -6.04 11.08 2.81
CA ARG A 153 -6.74 9.83 2.55
C ARG A 153 -7.40 9.85 1.18
N GLY A 154 -7.58 8.68 0.57
CA GLY A 154 -8.44 8.52 -0.61
C GLY A 154 -9.92 8.76 -0.30
N ASN A 155 -10.68 9.12 -1.33
CA ASN A 155 -12.12 9.45 -1.22
C ASN A 155 -13.05 8.23 -1.19
N LYS A 156 -12.49 7.02 -1.28
CA LYS A 156 -13.24 5.78 -1.34
C LYS A 156 -12.65 4.76 -0.39
N GLU A 157 -13.54 4.09 0.34
CA GLU A 157 -13.18 2.92 1.13
C GLU A 157 -12.90 1.73 0.24
N LEU A 158 -11.84 0.99 0.54
CA LEU A 158 -11.48 -0.23 -0.17
C LEU A 158 -12.37 -1.38 0.31
N ALA A 159 -13.51 -1.54 -0.35
CA ALA A 159 -14.52 -2.56 -0.08
C ALA A 159 -14.03 -4.00 -0.41
N GLU A 160 -14.92 -5.00 -0.38
CA GLU A 160 -14.53 -6.38 -0.70
C GLU A 160 -14.04 -6.55 -2.15
N GLY A 161 -12.87 -7.15 -2.33
CA GLY A 161 -12.28 -7.47 -3.63
C GLY A 161 -10.75 -7.38 -3.62
N GLN A 162 -10.23 -7.05 -4.80
CA GLN A 162 -8.80 -6.90 -5.07
C GLN A 162 -8.58 -5.47 -5.53
N HIS A 163 -7.79 -4.71 -4.78
CA HIS A 163 -7.50 -3.31 -5.06
C HIS A 163 -6.03 -3.15 -5.38
N PHE A 164 -5.72 -2.41 -6.42
CA PHE A 164 -4.35 -2.08 -6.78
C PHE A 164 -4.24 -0.61 -7.18
N TRP A 165 -3.22 0.06 -6.66
CA TRP A 165 -2.94 1.44 -7.01
C TRP A 165 -1.45 1.70 -7.02
N GLU A 166 -1.06 2.74 -7.76
CA GLU A 166 0.34 3.17 -7.85
C GLU A 166 0.44 4.65 -7.53
N ILE A 167 1.39 4.97 -6.65
CA ILE A 167 1.76 6.33 -6.26
C ILE A 167 3.15 6.63 -6.80
N LYS A 168 3.27 7.71 -7.57
CA LYS A 168 4.53 8.24 -8.06
C LYS A 168 5.01 9.39 -7.20
N MET A 169 6.29 9.34 -6.84
CA MET A 169 6.97 10.44 -6.17
C MET A 169 7.31 11.52 -7.21
N THR A 170 6.56 12.63 -7.23
CA THR A 170 6.67 13.65 -8.29
C THR A 170 7.61 14.80 -7.95
N SER A 171 8.22 14.78 -6.77
CA SER A 171 9.21 15.76 -6.30
C SER A 171 10.38 15.04 -5.61
N PRO A 172 11.46 15.76 -5.28
CA PRO A 172 12.50 15.25 -4.39
C PRO A 172 11.91 14.65 -3.12
N VAL A 173 12.47 13.52 -2.69
CA VAL A 173 12.07 12.80 -1.48
C VAL A 173 13.15 12.99 -0.42
N TYR A 174 12.78 13.57 0.72
CA TYR A 174 13.69 13.94 1.80
C TYR A 174 12.91 14.18 3.10
N GLY A 175 13.58 14.74 4.10
CA GLY A 175 12.98 15.08 5.39
C GLY A 175 12.89 13.87 6.33
N THR A 176 12.16 14.03 7.42
CA THR A 176 11.97 12.94 8.40
C THR A 176 11.28 11.74 7.78
N ASP A 177 10.17 11.93 7.07
CA ASP A 177 9.50 10.84 6.38
C ASP A 177 8.58 11.28 5.25
N MET A 178 8.44 10.38 4.27
CA MET A 178 7.47 10.39 3.19
C MET A 178 7.00 8.94 3.06
N MET A 179 5.70 8.69 3.20
CA MET A 179 5.18 7.34 3.36
C MET A 179 4.00 7.07 2.45
N VAL A 180 3.88 5.81 2.02
CA VAL A 180 2.72 5.28 1.30
C VAL A 180 2.14 4.11 2.09
N GLY A 181 0.82 4.03 2.18
CA GLY A 181 0.20 2.90 2.84
C GLY A 181 -1.32 2.97 2.89
N ILE A 182 -1.87 2.43 3.97
CA ILE A 182 -3.31 2.37 4.22
C ILE A 182 -3.63 2.77 5.67
N GLY A 183 -4.85 3.20 5.93
CA GLY A 183 -5.35 3.39 7.29
C GLY A 183 -6.88 3.36 7.37
N THR A 184 -7.40 3.21 8.57
CA THR A 184 -8.85 3.23 8.85
C THR A 184 -9.39 4.65 8.82
N SER A 185 -10.71 4.81 8.99
CA SER A 185 -11.32 6.12 9.18
C SER A 185 -10.87 6.84 10.46
N ASP A 186 -10.28 6.11 11.40
CA ASP A 186 -9.99 6.59 12.76
C ASP A 186 -8.64 7.29 12.85
N VAL A 187 -7.81 7.19 11.79
CA VAL A 187 -6.53 7.91 11.69
C VAL A 187 -6.76 9.41 11.67
N ASN A 188 -6.28 10.12 12.69
CA ASN A 188 -6.30 11.57 12.73
C ASN A 188 -5.15 12.15 11.88
N LEU A 189 -5.49 12.56 10.67
CA LEU A 189 -4.54 13.09 9.67
C LEU A 189 -3.82 14.37 10.14
N ASP A 190 -4.43 15.18 11.01
CA ASP A 190 -3.87 16.47 11.47
C ASP A 190 -3.20 16.41 12.85
N LYS A 191 -3.13 15.22 13.48
CA LYS A 191 -2.58 15.02 14.82
C LYS A 191 -1.14 15.56 14.96
N PHE A 192 -0.34 15.43 13.90
CA PHE A 192 1.09 15.78 13.91
C PHE A 192 1.40 17.03 13.09
N ARG A 193 0.45 17.96 12.93
CA ARG A 193 0.64 19.20 12.15
C ARG A 193 1.84 20.07 12.59
N HIS A 194 2.24 19.96 13.86
CA HIS A 194 3.37 20.69 14.46
C HIS A 194 4.48 19.75 14.97
N THR A 195 4.52 18.51 14.47
CA THR A 195 5.49 17.50 14.90
C THR A 195 5.95 16.66 13.73
N PHE A 196 7.26 16.54 13.55
CA PHE A 196 7.84 15.72 12.49
C PHE A 196 7.90 14.25 12.94
N CYS A 197 7.16 13.36 12.28
CA CYS A 197 7.24 11.93 12.55
C CYS A 197 6.74 11.07 11.39
N SER A 198 7.13 9.80 11.39
CA SER A 198 6.50 8.75 10.59
C SER A 198 5.08 8.50 11.12
N LEU A 199 4.06 9.01 10.42
CA LEU A 199 2.67 8.98 10.85
C LEU A 199 2.01 7.63 10.58
N LEU A 200 2.13 7.13 9.34
CA LEU A 200 1.49 5.88 8.96
C LEU A 200 2.19 4.69 9.63
N GLY A 201 1.42 3.85 10.30
CA GLY A 201 1.94 2.74 11.09
C GLY A 201 2.38 3.10 12.50
N LYS A 202 2.24 4.37 12.92
CA LYS A 202 2.57 4.78 14.29
C LYS A 202 1.66 4.14 15.33
N ASP A 203 0.42 3.88 14.95
CA ASP A 203 -0.60 3.18 15.73
C ASP A 203 -1.08 1.93 14.98
N GLU A 204 -2.14 1.31 15.51
CA GLU A 204 -2.77 0.10 14.98
C GLU A 204 -3.76 0.35 13.84
N ASP A 205 -4.11 1.62 13.61
CA ASP A 205 -5.11 2.05 12.64
C ASP A 205 -4.52 2.29 11.25
N SER A 206 -3.19 2.20 11.12
CA SER A 206 -2.49 2.45 9.87
C SER A 206 -1.30 1.50 9.64
N TRP A 207 -0.90 1.38 8.37
CA TRP A 207 0.29 0.67 7.90
C TRP A 207 1.00 1.59 6.92
N GLY A 208 2.31 1.75 7.05
CA GLY A 208 3.07 2.68 6.22
C GLY A 208 4.41 2.13 5.78
N LEU A 209 4.74 2.31 4.51
CA LEU A 209 6.07 2.10 3.96
C LEU A 209 6.76 3.47 3.80
N SER A 210 7.82 3.68 4.58
CA SER A 210 8.67 4.88 4.53
C SER A 210 9.58 4.87 3.31
N TYR A 211 9.88 6.06 2.78
CA TYR A 211 10.90 6.25 1.74
C TYR A 211 12.29 5.76 2.13
N THR A 212 12.54 5.60 3.43
CA THR A 212 13.77 5.01 3.96
C THR A 212 13.87 3.50 3.73
N GLY A 213 12.77 2.85 3.30
CA GLY A 213 12.69 1.41 3.13
C GLY A 213 12.13 0.65 4.34
N LEU A 214 11.75 1.37 5.40
CA LEU A 214 11.16 0.80 6.61
C LEU A 214 9.65 0.63 6.45
N LEU A 215 9.15 -0.57 6.74
CA LEU A 215 7.74 -0.81 6.96
C LEU A 215 7.40 -0.55 8.43
N GLN A 216 6.26 0.09 8.68
CA GLN A 216 5.82 0.46 10.02
C GLN A 216 4.36 0.07 10.28
N HIS A 217 4.09 -0.48 11.46
CA HIS A 217 2.76 -0.75 12.01
C HIS A 217 2.83 -0.90 13.54
N LYS A 218 1.85 -0.37 14.30
CA LYS A 218 1.85 -0.41 15.78
C LYS A 218 3.12 0.16 16.42
N GLY A 219 3.76 1.12 15.76
CA GLY A 219 5.03 1.70 16.19
C GLY A 219 6.25 0.82 15.94
N GLU A 220 6.07 -0.45 15.56
CA GLU A 220 7.17 -1.35 15.19
C GLU A 220 7.65 -1.05 13.77
N ARG A 221 8.97 -1.10 13.56
CA ARG A 221 9.62 -0.82 12.28
C ARG A 221 10.47 -1.99 11.85
N SER A 222 10.39 -2.36 10.58
CA SER A 222 11.20 -3.44 9.99
C SER A 222 11.75 -3.05 8.62
N ASN A 223 12.95 -3.52 8.30
CA ASN A 223 13.52 -3.36 6.96
C ASN A 223 12.68 -4.16 5.96
N PHE A 224 12.20 -3.48 4.92
CA PHE A 224 11.27 -4.09 3.95
C PHE A 224 11.63 -3.79 2.50
N SER A 225 12.19 -2.61 2.24
CA SER A 225 12.63 -2.20 0.90
C SER A 225 13.95 -1.45 0.94
N THR A 226 14.55 -1.22 -0.22
CA THR A 226 15.56 -0.18 -0.36
C THR A 226 14.89 1.19 -0.43
N ARG A 227 15.67 2.26 -0.23
CA ARG A 227 15.16 3.63 -0.30
C ARG A 227 14.49 3.92 -1.65
N PHE A 228 13.49 4.79 -1.67
CA PHE A 228 12.91 5.29 -2.93
C PHE A 228 12.91 6.81 -2.96
N GLY A 229 12.96 7.35 -4.18
CA GLY A 229 13.24 8.75 -4.44
C GLY A 229 12.28 9.38 -5.43
N GLN A 230 12.68 10.53 -5.97
CA GLN A 230 11.94 11.19 -7.03
C GLN A 230 11.80 10.26 -8.24
N GLY A 231 10.63 10.27 -8.86
CA GLY A 231 10.31 9.42 -10.01
C GLY A 231 10.09 7.95 -9.69
N SER A 232 10.31 7.49 -8.45
CA SER A 232 9.96 6.12 -8.06
C SER A 232 8.44 5.94 -8.06
N ILE A 233 8.00 4.72 -8.40
CA ILE A 233 6.59 4.31 -8.36
C ILE A 233 6.42 3.26 -7.28
N ILE A 234 5.56 3.53 -6.30
CA ILE A 234 5.19 2.58 -5.26
C ILE A 234 3.79 2.04 -5.57
N GLY A 235 3.72 0.76 -5.91
CA GLY A 235 2.48 0.03 -6.09
C GLY A 235 2.04 -0.63 -4.78
N VAL A 236 0.73 -0.73 -4.59
CA VAL A 236 0.14 -1.38 -3.42
C VAL A 236 -1.01 -2.26 -3.89
N HIS A 237 -1.01 -3.52 -3.49
CA HIS A 237 -2.09 -4.48 -3.70
C HIS A 237 -2.70 -4.83 -2.34
N LEU A 238 -4.01 -4.61 -2.21
CA LEU A 238 -4.81 -5.06 -1.08
C LEU A 238 -5.74 -6.18 -1.56
N ASP A 239 -5.48 -7.39 -1.07
CA ASP A 239 -6.36 -8.53 -1.20
C ASP A 239 -7.24 -8.61 0.06
N THR A 240 -8.50 -8.16 -0.04
CA THR A 240 -9.39 -8.18 1.14
C THR A 240 -9.92 -9.58 1.43
N TRP A 241 -9.82 -10.52 0.48
CA TRP A 241 -10.29 -11.89 0.65
C TRP A 241 -9.32 -12.68 1.54
N HIS A 242 -8.03 -12.63 1.20
CA HIS A 242 -6.99 -13.23 2.05
C HIS A 242 -6.51 -12.29 3.17
N GLY A 243 -6.90 -11.02 3.14
CA GLY A 243 -6.51 -10.01 4.11
C GLY A 243 -5.01 -9.69 4.06
N THR A 244 -4.44 -9.57 2.86
CA THR A 244 -3.00 -9.31 2.65
C THR A 244 -2.77 -7.95 2.00
N LEU A 245 -1.70 -7.27 2.44
CA LEU A 245 -1.19 -6.03 1.87
C LEU A 245 0.18 -6.29 1.27
N THR A 246 0.34 -6.07 -0.03
CA THR A 246 1.58 -6.33 -0.76
C THR A 246 2.07 -5.03 -1.39
N PHE A 247 3.36 -4.72 -1.28
CA PHE A 247 3.95 -3.56 -1.93
C PHE A 247 4.79 -3.94 -3.14
N PHE A 248 4.89 -2.99 -4.06
CA PHE A 248 5.67 -3.04 -5.28
C PHE A 248 6.51 -1.77 -5.36
N LYS A 249 7.75 -1.90 -5.83
CA LYS A 249 8.61 -0.75 -6.15
C LYS A 249 8.99 -0.83 -7.61
N ASN A 250 8.72 0.23 -8.37
CA ASN A 250 8.94 0.33 -9.80
C ASN A 250 8.37 -0.91 -10.54
N ARG A 251 7.11 -1.25 -10.24
CA ARG A 251 6.35 -2.40 -10.77
C ARG A 251 6.92 -3.80 -10.44
N LYS A 252 7.91 -3.91 -9.54
CA LYS A 252 8.41 -5.19 -9.02
C LYS A 252 7.87 -5.45 -7.61
N CYS A 253 7.32 -6.64 -7.34
CA CYS A 253 6.89 -7.00 -5.98
C CYS A 253 8.09 -7.00 -5.04
N ILE A 254 7.92 -6.35 -3.89
CA ILE A 254 8.93 -6.32 -2.83
C ILE A 254 8.52 -7.14 -1.60
N GLY A 255 7.23 -7.49 -1.46
CA GLY A 255 6.79 -8.44 -0.43
C GLY A 255 5.38 -8.20 0.10
N VAL A 256 4.93 -9.13 0.94
CA VAL A 256 3.71 -9.00 1.75
C VAL A 256 4.08 -8.26 3.04
N ALA A 257 3.54 -7.04 3.19
CA ALA A 257 3.80 -6.17 4.33
C ALA A 257 2.89 -6.46 5.53
N ALA A 258 1.63 -6.82 5.27
CA ALA A 258 0.70 -7.14 6.34
C ALA A 258 -0.21 -8.29 5.96
N THR A 259 -0.65 -9.02 6.98
CA THR A 259 -1.66 -10.06 6.89
C THR A 259 -2.74 -9.79 7.92
N LYS A 260 -3.83 -10.57 7.90
CA LYS A 260 -4.94 -10.44 8.86
C LYS A 260 -5.69 -9.10 8.75
N LEU A 261 -5.84 -8.61 7.52
CA LEU A 261 -6.61 -7.40 7.19
C LEU A 261 -8.07 -7.70 6.78
N GLN A 262 -8.56 -8.93 6.96
CA GLN A 262 -9.94 -9.27 6.62
C GLN A 262 -10.91 -8.39 7.41
N ASN A 263 -11.98 -7.95 6.74
CA ASN A 263 -13.05 -7.13 7.30
C ASN A 263 -12.61 -5.76 7.85
N LYS A 264 -11.36 -5.33 7.59
CA LYS A 264 -10.92 -3.97 7.94
C LYS A 264 -11.37 -2.99 6.87
N ARG A 265 -12.05 -1.94 7.31
CA ARG A 265 -12.47 -0.81 6.47
C ARG A 265 -11.31 0.16 6.36
N VAL A 266 -10.56 0.06 5.26
CA VAL A 266 -9.33 0.83 5.06
C VAL A 266 -9.40 1.70 3.83
N TYR A 267 -8.58 2.73 3.85
CA TYR A 267 -8.44 3.72 2.81
C TYR A 267 -6.95 3.82 2.45
N PRO A 268 -6.64 4.09 1.18
CA PRO A 268 -5.28 4.43 0.77
C PRO A 268 -4.88 5.76 1.39
N MET A 269 -3.65 5.85 1.88
CA MET A 269 -3.12 7.03 2.55
C MET A 269 -1.67 7.29 2.18
N VAL A 270 -1.31 8.57 2.19
CA VAL A 270 0.08 9.02 2.07
C VAL A 270 0.33 10.14 3.08
N CYS A 271 1.57 10.26 3.55
CA CYS A 271 1.99 11.38 4.40
C CYS A 271 3.39 11.88 4.05
N SER A 272 3.68 13.11 4.43
CA SER A 272 4.97 13.75 4.20
C SER A 272 5.30 14.75 5.29
N THR A 273 6.58 14.81 5.66
CA THR A 273 7.16 15.91 6.44
C THR A 273 8.01 16.85 5.58
N ALA A 274 8.23 16.52 4.31
CA ALA A 274 9.06 17.31 3.42
C ALA A 274 8.33 18.55 2.92
N ALA A 275 9.01 19.70 2.99
CA ALA A 275 8.54 20.93 2.36
C ALA A 275 8.42 20.73 0.84
N LYS A 276 7.48 21.42 0.18
CA LYS A 276 7.35 21.46 -1.28
C LYS A 276 7.36 20.07 -1.94
N SER A 277 6.83 19.07 -1.23
CA SER A 277 6.82 17.69 -1.70
C SER A 277 5.50 17.35 -2.37
N SER A 278 5.51 16.41 -3.31
CA SER A 278 4.31 15.98 -4.02
C SER A 278 4.33 14.51 -4.39
N MET A 279 3.14 13.91 -4.34
CA MET A 279 2.90 12.53 -4.71
C MET A 279 1.66 12.48 -5.61
N LYS A 280 1.67 11.62 -6.63
CA LYS A 280 0.58 11.50 -7.60
C LYS A 280 0.08 10.07 -7.71
N ILE A 281 -1.24 9.88 -7.65
CA ILE A 281 -1.87 8.62 -8.04
C ILE A 281 -1.80 8.52 -9.56
N ILE A 282 -1.16 7.46 -10.05
CA ILE A 282 -0.99 7.21 -11.49
C ILE A 282 -1.80 6.00 -11.98
N ARG A 283 -2.31 5.19 -11.04
CA ARG A 283 -3.21 4.06 -11.28
C ARG A 283 -4.06 3.81 -10.05
N SER A 284 -5.34 3.49 -10.24
CA SER A 284 -6.25 3.06 -9.19
C SER A 284 -7.31 2.15 -9.79
N CYS A 285 -7.27 0.86 -9.45
CA CYS A 285 -8.17 -0.15 -9.98
C CYS A 285 -8.67 -1.10 -8.90
N ALA A 286 -9.88 -1.61 -9.11
CA ALA A 286 -10.53 -2.59 -8.25
C ALA A 286 -11.19 -3.67 -9.11
N THR A 287 -11.13 -4.92 -8.67
CA THR A 287 -11.91 -6.03 -9.25
C THR A 287 -12.44 -6.93 -8.14
N PRO A 288 -13.65 -7.49 -8.29
CA PRO A 288 -14.12 -8.55 -7.42
C PRO A 288 -13.18 -9.76 -7.49
N THR A 289 -13.05 -10.46 -6.37
CA THR A 289 -12.41 -11.77 -6.32
C THR A 289 -13.28 -12.77 -7.08
N SER A 290 -12.85 -13.15 -8.28
CA SER A 290 -13.60 -14.04 -9.18
C SER A 290 -12.70 -15.17 -9.70
N LEU A 291 -13.30 -16.24 -10.24
CA LEU A 291 -12.53 -17.29 -10.89
C LEU A 291 -11.65 -16.73 -12.03
N GLN A 292 -12.16 -15.76 -12.79
CA GLN A 292 -11.39 -15.10 -13.85
C GLN A 292 -10.15 -14.40 -13.29
N TYR A 293 -10.29 -13.66 -12.18
CA TYR A 293 -9.17 -13.05 -11.48
C TYR A 293 -8.15 -14.10 -11.01
N LEU A 294 -8.62 -15.16 -10.33
CA LEU A 294 -7.76 -16.22 -9.80
C LEU A 294 -7.00 -16.95 -10.92
N CYS A 295 -7.63 -17.19 -12.06
CA CYS A 295 -6.97 -17.74 -13.24
C CYS A 295 -5.89 -16.80 -13.77
N CYS A 296 -6.17 -15.51 -13.93
CA CYS A 296 -5.18 -14.53 -14.41
C CYS A 296 -4.00 -14.40 -13.46
N TYR A 297 -4.28 -14.29 -12.15
CA TYR A 297 -3.26 -14.27 -11.11
C TYR A 297 -2.39 -15.53 -11.15
N ARG A 298 -3.01 -16.71 -11.27
CA ARG A 298 -2.28 -17.97 -11.36
C ARG A 298 -1.45 -18.08 -12.65
N LEU A 299 -1.98 -17.64 -13.79
CA LEU A 299 -1.26 -17.60 -15.06
C LEU A 299 -0.01 -16.73 -14.93
N ARG A 300 -0.11 -15.56 -14.31
CA ARG A 300 1.04 -14.67 -14.13
C ARG A 300 2.12 -15.30 -13.25
N GLN A 301 1.75 -16.06 -12.21
CA GLN A 301 2.71 -16.80 -11.38
C GLN A 301 3.45 -17.92 -12.12
N LEU A 302 2.87 -18.45 -13.19
CA LEU A 302 3.45 -19.56 -13.96
C LEU A 302 4.38 -19.08 -15.08
N LEU A 303 4.29 -17.82 -15.48
CA LEU A 303 5.07 -17.25 -16.58
C LEU A 303 6.30 -16.49 -16.09
N PRO A 304 7.42 -16.52 -16.83
CA PRO A 304 8.60 -15.71 -16.53
C PRO A 304 8.32 -14.21 -16.61
N ASP A 305 9.11 -13.43 -15.89
CA ASP A 305 8.82 -12.01 -15.66
C ASP A 305 8.99 -11.08 -16.85
N TYR A 306 9.82 -11.47 -17.81
CA TYR A 306 10.06 -10.72 -19.03
C TYR A 306 9.00 -10.99 -20.11
N VAL A 307 8.05 -11.89 -19.83
CA VAL A 307 7.07 -12.35 -20.81
C VAL A 307 5.74 -11.65 -20.57
N ASP A 308 5.23 -10.99 -21.62
CA ASP A 308 3.84 -10.54 -21.62
C ASP A 308 2.90 -11.75 -21.72
N THR A 309 2.08 -11.92 -20.69
CA THR A 309 1.12 -13.03 -20.58
C THR A 309 0.11 -13.03 -21.72
N LEU A 310 -0.34 -11.84 -22.16
CA LEU A 310 -1.35 -11.74 -23.21
C LEU A 310 -0.77 -11.99 -24.60
N GLU A 311 0.52 -11.75 -24.80
CA GLU A 311 1.19 -12.03 -26.08
C GLU A 311 1.46 -13.52 -26.26
N VAL A 312 1.91 -14.21 -25.20
CA VAL A 312 2.30 -15.64 -25.30
C VAL A 312 1.12 -16.59 -25.34
N LEU A 313 0.01 -16.26 -24.67
CA LEU A 313 -1.14 -17.16 -24.67
C LEU A 313 -1.90 -17.11 -26.00
N PRO A 314 -2.31 -18.26 -26.58
CA PRO A 314 -3.08 -18.33 -27.82
C PRO A 314 -4.56 -18.00 -27.56
N LEU A 315 -4.83 -16.79 -27.06
CA LEU A 315 -6.16 -16.29 -26.75
C LEU A 315 -6.76 -15.55 -27.95
N PRO A 316 -8.08 -15.66 -28.19
CA PRO A 316 -8.76 -14.85 -29.19
C PRO A 316 -8.54 -13.34 -28.95
N PRO A 317 -8.36 -12.51 -29.99
CA PRO A 317 -8.07 -11.08 -29.83
C PRO A 317 -9.07 -10.33 -28.94
N GLY A 318 -10.37 -10.66 -29.06
CA GLY A 318 -11.40 -10.06 -28.22
C GLY A 318 -11.23 -10.38 -26.73
N LEU A 319 -10.81 -11.60 -26.39
CA LEU A 319 -10.54 -11.99 -25.01
C LEU A 319 -9.26 -11.32 -24.50
N LYS A 320 -8.21 -11.21 -25.32
CA LYS A 320 -6.99 -10.46 -24.96
C LYS A 320 -7.33 -9.02 -24.59
N GLN A 321 -8.14 -8.34 -25.40
CA GLN A 321 -8.56 -6.97 -25.14
C GLN A 321 -9.36 -6.83 -23.83
N ILE A 322 -10.29 -7.75 -23.57
CA ILE A 322 -11.09 -7.74 -22.34
C ILE A 322 -10.19 -7.95 -21.11
N LEU A 323 -9.27 -8.92 -21.17
CA LEU A 323 -8.35 -9.19 -20.08
C LEU A 323 -7.39 -8.04 -19.85
N HIS A 324 -6.84 -7.44 -20.90
CA HIS A 324 -6.00 -6.26 -20.82
C HIS A 324 -6.74 -5.12 -20.09
N ASN A 325 -7.94 -4.79 -20.54
CA ASN A 325 -8.71 -3.66 -20.02
C ASN A 325 -9.17 -3.85 -18.57
N ARG A 326 -9.50 -5.08 -18.16
CA ARG A 326 -10.08 -5.34 -16.82
C ARG A 326 -9.06 -5.84 -15.80
N LEU A 327 -8.10 -6.63 -16.26
CA LEU A 327 -7.17 -7.40 -15.42
C LEU A 327 -5.72 -7.27 -15.90
N GLY A 328 -5.40 -6.32 -16.80
CA GLY A 328 -4.04 -6.11 -17.30
C GLY A 328 -3.06 -5.83 -16.17
N TRP A 329 -3.50 -5.09 -15.15
CA TRP A 329 -2.71 -4.86 -13.94
C TRP A 329 -2.36 -6.18 -13.22
N VAL A 330 -3.28 -7.15 -13.13
CA VAL A 330 -3.03 -8.48 -12.53
C VAL A 330 -2.00 -9.25 -13.32
N LEU A 331 -2.08 -9.18 -14.65
CA LEU A 331 -1.15 -9.83 -15.56
C LEU A 331 0.23 -9.15 -15.58
N SER A 332 0.32 -7.90 -15.11
CA SER A 332 1.58 -7.21 -14.88
C SER A 332 2.17 -7.43 -13.48
N MET A 333 1.35 -7.90 -12.51
CA MET A 333 1.81 -8.11 -11.14
C MET A 333 2.82 -9.26 -11.07
N ASN A 334 4.07 -8.93 -10.79
CA ASN A 334 5.08 -9.93 -10.57
C ASN A 334 5.24 -10.26 -9.09
N CYS A 335 4.43 -11.16 -8.55
CA CYS A 335 4.68 -11.76 -7.25
C CYS A 335 5.14 -13.20 -7.47
N GLY A 336 6.44 -13.37 -7.78
CA GLY A 336 7.08 -14.68 -7.73
C GLY A 336 6.87 -15.32 -6.35
N SER A 337 7.11 -16.64 -6.23
CA SER A 337 7.06 -17.36 -4.96
C SER A 337 8.08 -16.76 -3.97
N LEU A 338 7.69 -15.69 -3.28
CA LEU A 338 8.32 -15.22 -2.07
C LEU A 338 7.97 -16.27 -1.03
N GLN A 339 8.79 -17.31 -0.95
CA GLN A 339 8.79 -18.21 0.19
C GLN A 339 8.89 -17.34 1.43
N SER A 340 7.95 -17.53 2.35
CA SER A 340 7.98 -16.93 3.68
C SER A 340 9.35 -17.24 4.29
N SER A 341 10.26 -16.27 4.30
CA SER A 341 11.46 -16.33 5.11
C SER A 341 11.01 -16.13 6.56
N SER A 342 10.45 -17.19 7.14
CA SER A 342 10.42 -17.34 8.58
C SER A 342 11.88 -17.26 9.03
N SER A 343 12.21 -16.18 9.71
CA SER A 343 13.48 -15.96 10.38
C SER A 343 13.75 -17.11 11.34
N SER A 344 14.50 -18.12 10.91
CA SER A 344 15.16 -19.04 11.83
C SER A 344 16.33 -18.30 12.46
N SER A 345 16.11 -17.88 13.69
CA SER A 345 17.12 -17.44 14.63
C SER A 345 18.22 -18.51 14.77
N SER A 346 19.34 -18.32 14.08
CA SER A 346 20.58 -19.03 14.41
C SER A 346 21.31 -18.20 15.47
N SER A 347 21.20 -18.67 16.70
CA SER A 347 22.01 -18.28 17.85
C SER A 347 23.50 -18.36 17.50
N SER A 348 24.16 -17.21 17.50
CA SER A 348 25.61 -17.09 17.51
C SER A 348 26.14 -17.33 18.92
N SER A 349 26.85 -18.44 19.13
CA SER A 349 27.84 -18.56 20.21
C SER A 349 29.21 -18.81 19.59
N SER A 350 30.10 -17.87 19.86
CA SER A 350 31.54 -17.87 19.58
C SER A 350 32.27 -18.87 20.48
N SER A 351 33.28 -19.59 19.95
CA SER A 351 34.71 -19.36 20.26
C SER A 351 35.60 -20.61 20.06
N SER A 352 36.67 -20.42 19.28
CA SER A 352 38.06 -20.87 19.46
C SER A 352 38.45 -22.37 19.52
N THR A 353 39.18 -22.77 18.47
CA THR A 353 40.48 -23.50 18.42
C THR A 353 40.78 -24.67 19.36
N SER A 354 41.08 -25.84 18.77
CA SER A 354 42.37 -26.55 18.93
C SER A 354 42.52 -27.80 18.03
N SER A 355 43.70 -27.88 17.39
CA SER A 355 44.55 -29.04 17.06
C SER A 355 43.98 -30.45 16.80
N GLY A 356 44.41 -31.04 15.68
CA GLY A 356 45.20 -32.29 15.73
C GLY A 356 44.67 -33.51 14.98
N SER A 357 45.49 -33.93 14.01
CA SER A 357 45.87 -35.32 13.73
C SER A 357 45.36 -35.98 12.45
N ASP A 358 46.37 -36.43 11.70
CA ASP A 358 46.41 -37.16 10.44
C ASP A 358 45.71 -38.52 10.50
N SER A 359 45.30 -39.04 9.33
CA SER A 359 45.60 -40.40 8.87
C SER A 359 45.09 -40.63 7.45
N ASP A 360 46.02 -41.01 6.58
CA ASP A 360 45.83 -41.51 5.21
C ASP A 360 44.94 -42.76 5.16
N ASN A 361 44.16 -42.91 4.07
CA ASN A 361 44.10 -44.18 3.35
C ASN A 361 43.44 -44.08 1.95
N SER A 362 44.31 -44.09 0.96
CA SER A 362 44.31 -44.83 -0.32
C SER A 362 43.02 -45.41 -0.96
N CYS A 363 42.93 -45.10 -2.25
CA CYS A 363 42.61 -45.99 -3.39
C CYS A 363 41.14 -46.28 -3.75
N GLY A 364 40.84 -46.16 -5.04
CA GLY A 364 39.81 -46.97 -5.69
C GLY A 364 38.97 -46.24 -6.74
N SER A 365 39.41 -46.30 -7.99
CA SER A 365 38.68 -46.02 -9.22
C SER A 365 37.31 -46.72 -9.29
N ASP A 366 36.28 -46.07 -9.84
CA ASP A 366 35.69 -46.48 -11.13
C ASP A 366 34.46 -45.65 -11.52
N ALA A 367 34.40 -45.38 -12.82
CA ALA A 367 33.23 -44.90 -13.53
C ALA A 367 32.27 -46.06 -13.80
N GLU A 368 30.95 -45.83 -13.74
CA GLU A 368 29.97 -46.21 -14.79
C GLU A 368 28.53 -45.85 -14.32
N ALA A 369 27.66 -45.59 -15.30
CA ALA A 369 26.24 -45.93 -15.34
C ALA A 369 25.19 -44.96 -14.79
N ARG A 370 24.75 -44.11 -15.73
CA ARG A 370 23.39 -43.56 -15.85
C ARG A 370 22.32 -44.64 -15.66
N HIS A 371 21.25 -44.34 -14.90
CA HIS A 371 19.91 -44.88 -15.21
C HIS A 371 18.79 -43.90 -14.83
N ARG A 372 18.12 -43.39 -15.87
CA ARG A 372 16.83 -42.69 -15.81
C ARG A 372 15.73 -43.69 -15.46
N LYS A 373 14.98 -43.48 -14.38
CA LYS A 373 13.76 -44.25 -14.07
C LYS A 373 12.56 -43.58 -14.73
N ARG A 374 11.97 -44.29 -15.70
CA ARG A 374 10.69 -43.99 -16.36
C ARG A 374 9.59 -44.78 -15.64
N CYS A 375 8.69 -44.10 -14.94
CA CYS A 375 7.51 -44.74 -14.34
C CYS A 375 6.46 -44.98 -15.43
N ARG A 376 6.02 -46.23 -15.56
CA ARG A 376 4.96 -46.69 -16.46
C ARG A 376 3.72 -46.92 -15.60
N TRP A 377 2.62 -46.25 -15.93
CA TRP A 377 1.29 -46.51 -15.36
C TRP A 377 0.75 -47.81 -15.95
N ARG A 378 0.22 -48.71 -15.11
CA ARG A 378 -0.62 -49.82 -15.53
C ARG A 378 -2.09 -49.45 -15.32
N THR A 379 -2.87 -49.76 -16.35
CA THR A 379 -4.33 -49.76 -16.47
C THR A 379 -5.02 -50.54 -15.38
#